data_AF-A0A3B9MU24-F1
#
_entry.id   AF-A0A3B9MU24-F1
#
_cell.length_a   1.000
_cell.length_b   1.000
_cell.length_c   1.000
_cell.angle_alpha   90.00
_cell.angle_beta   90.00
_cell.angle_gamma   90.00
#
_symmetry.space_group_name_H-M   'P 1'
#
loop_
_entity.id
_entity.type
_entity.pdbx_description
1 polymer ?
#
loop_
_entity_poly.entity_id
_entity_poly.type
_entity_poly.pdbx_seq_one_letter_code
_entity_poly.pdbx_strand_id
1 'polypeptide(L)' 'MDDKITIKNENGSFILTFEGKCMEISKSEAALITHDPKLVYDVIIAHNRKFYFNASEDTIIE' A
#
# COMPACT_ATOMS: atom_id res chain seq x y z
N MET A 1 -13.75 -8.64 -14.31
CA MET A 1 -12.58 -8.76 -13.40
C MET A 1 -12.75 -7.66 -12.40
N ASP A 2 -13.45 -7.96 -11.30
CA ASP A 2 -13.67 -7.00 -10.23
C ASP A 2 -12.39 -6.90 -9.41
N ASP A 3 -11.71 -5.78 -9.54
CA ASP A 3 -10.53 -5.46 -8.73
C ASP A 3 -10.96 -5.29 -7.27
N LYS A 4 -10.96 -6.39 -6.53
CA LYS A 4 -11.38 -6.42 -5.12
C LYS A 4 -10.29 -5.86 -4.23
N ILE A 5 -10.31 -4.55 -4.03
CA ILE A 5 -9.54 -3.87 -3.00
C ILE A 5 -10.13 -4.25 -1.64
N THR A 6 -9.31 -4.81 -0.75
CA THR A 6 -9.73 -5.15 0.62
C THR A 6 -8.81 -4.48 1.62
N ILE A 7 -9.36 -3.81 2.63
CA ILE A 7 -8.58 -3.26 3.74
C ILE A 7 -8.94 -4.06 4.99
N LYS A 8 -7.93 -4.61 5.67
CA LYS A 8 -8.05 -5.30 6.95
C LYS A 8 -7.27 -4.54 8.02
N ASN A 9 -7.73 -4.57 9.25
CA ASN A 9 -6.94 -4.14 10.39
C ASN A 9 -6.47 -5.40 11.13
N GLU A 10 -5.17 -5.62 11.16
CA GLU A 10 -4.54 -6.68 11.96
C GLU A 10 -3.63 -6.04 13.00
N ASN A 11 -3.97 -6.23 14.27
CA ASN A 11 -3.09 -5.89 15.41
C ASN A 11 -2.61 -4.42 15.46
N GLY A 12 -3.40 -3.48 14.92
CA GLY A 12 -3.04 -2.06 14.88
C GLY A 12 -2.40 -1.61 13.56
N SER A 13 -2.05 -2.54 12.69
CA SER A 13 -1.63 -2.29 11.31
C SER A 13 -2.81 -2.40 10.35
N PHE A 14 -2.89 -1.50 9.38
CA PHE A 14 -3.89 -1.60 8.31
C PHE A 14 -3.24 -2.27 7.10
N ILE A 15 -3.76 -3.40 6.66
CA ILE A 15 -3.26 -4.15 5.52
C ILE A 15 -4.22 -3.96 4.36
N LEU A 16 -3.71 -3.43 3.25
CA LEU A 16 -4.42 -3.32 1.99
C LEU A 16 -4.04 -4.48 1.08
N THR A 17 -5.04 -5.18 0.57
CA THR A 17 -4.90 -6.24 -0.42
C THR A 17 -5.46 -5.78 -1.76
N PHE A 18 -4.63 -5.76 -2.79
CA PHE A 18 -4.97 -5.39 -4.16
C PHE A 18 -4.33 -6.37 -5.15
N GLU A 19 -5.10 -6.97 -6.05
CA GLU A 19 -4.63 -7.98 -7.03
C GLU A 19 -3.70 -9.06 -6.43
N GLY A 20 -3.98 -9.50 -5.18
CA GLY A 20 -3.18 -10.50 -4.48
C GLY A 20 -1.88 -9.98 -3.84
N LYS A 21 -1.57 -8.68 -3.97
CA LYS A 21 -0.50 -8.01 -3.22
C LYS A 21 -1.05 -7.47 -1.91
N CYS A 22 -0.34 -7.73 -0.81
CA CYS A 22 -0.62 -7.14 0.50
C CYS A 22 0.40 -6.05 0.80
N MET A 23 -0.07 -4.92 1.30
CA MET A 23 0.77 -3.77 1.67
C MET A 23 0.25 -3.17 2.98
N GLU A 24 1.16 -2.87 3.90
CA GLU A 24 0.83 -2.17 5.13
C GLU A 24 0.66 -0.68 4.83
N ILE A 25 -0.51 -0.14 5.18
CA ILE A 25 -0.86 1.27 5.01
C ILE A 25 -1.12 1.90 6.38
N SER A 26 -0.95 3.20 6.46
CA SER A 26 -1.26 3.96 7.67
C SER A 26 -2.78 4.11 7.84
N LYS A 27 -3.22 4.35 9.08
CA LYS A 27 -4.64 4.67 9.38
C LYS A 27 -5.18 5.82 8.51
N SER A 28 -4.37 6.84 8.26
CA SER A 28 -4.73 7.99 7.44
C SER A 28 -4.97 7.60 5.98
N GLU A 29 -4.14 6.71 5.42
CA GLU A 29 -4.29 6.20 4.05
C GLU A 29 -5.54 5.32 3.95
N ALA A 30 -5.79 4.46 4.94
CA ALA A 30 -6.99 3.64 4.99
C ALA A 30 -8.27 4.50 5.04
N ALA A 31 -8.24 5.59 5.81
CA ALA A 31 -9.35 6.55 5.89
C ALA A 31 -9.57 7.30 4.56
N LEU A 32 -8.48 7.72 3.89
CA LEU A 32 -8.54 8.36 2.58
C LEU A 32 -9.17 7.44 1.53
N ILE A 33 -8.77 6.17 1.49
CA ILE A 33 -9.30 5.19 0.53
C ILE A 33 -10.77 4.87 0.83
N THR A 34 -11.16 4.83 2.11
CA THR A 34 -12.57 4.64 2.49
C THR A 34 -13.44 5.82 2.04
N HIS A 35 -12.90 7.03 2.09
CA HIS A 35 -13.61 8.24 1.69
C HIS A 35 -13.61 8.44 0.17
N ASP A 36 -12.53 8.08 -0.51
CA ASP A 36 -12.41 8.12 -1.96
C ASP A 36 -11.66 6.87 -2.48
N PRO A 37 -12.40 5.86 -2.98
CA PRO A 37 -11.81 4.59 -3.39
C PRO A 37 -10.92 4.71 -4.64
N LYS A 38 -10.92 5.84 -5.34
CA LYS A 38 -10.02 6.05 -6.49
C LYS A 38 -8.59 6.35 -6.05
N LEU A 39 -8.40 6.86 -4.83
CA LEU A 39 -7.09 7.16 -4.25
C LEU A 39 -6.28 5.91 -3.90
N VAL A 40 -6.91 4.73 -3.95
CA VAL A 40 -6.23 3.45 -3.73
C VAL A 40 -5.02 3.28 -4.66
N TYR A 41 -5.15 3.64 -5.93
CA TYR A 41 -4.09 3.53 -6.92
C TYR A 41 -2.96 4.49 -6.61
N ASP A 42 -3.27 5.70 -6.13
CA ASP A 42 -2.27 6.70 -5.76
C ASP A 42 -1.43 6.22 -4.56
N VAL A 43 -2.10 5.63 -3.56
CA VAL A 43 -1.44 5.00 -2.40
C VAL A 43 -0.58 3.82 -2.83
N ILE A 44 -1.10 2.91 -3.67
CA ILE A 44 -0.35 1.76 -4.18
C ILE A 44 0.88 2.21 -4.99
N ILE A 45 0.73 3.24 -5.83
CA ILE A 45 1.83 3.80 -6.62
C ILE A 45 2.85 4.46 -5.70
N ALA A 46 2.43 5.28 -4.73
CA ALA A 46 3.34 5.91 -3.77
C ALA A 46 4.12 4.86 -2.95
N HIS A 47 3.46 3.78 -2.55
CA HIS A 47 4.08 2.68 -1.82
C HIS A 47 5.03 1.86 -2.71
N ASN A 48 4.65 1.50 -3.94
CA ASN A 48 5.54 0.86 -4.90
C ASN A 48 6.74 1.76 -5.22
N ARG A 49 6.53 3.06 -5.38
CA ARG A 49 7.59 4.01 -5.67
C ARG A 49 8.57 4.13 -4.50
N LYS A 50 8.08 4.09 -3.26
CA LYS A 50 8.92 3.92 -2.06
C LYS A 50 9.70 2.60 -2.08
N PHE A 51 9.10 1.50 -2.54
CA PHE A 51 9.81 0.23 -2.72
C PHE A 51 10.94 0.33 -3.76
N TYR A 52 10.71 0.98 -4.90
CA TYR A 52 11.73 1.16 -5.94
C TYR A 52 12.82 2.18 -5.54
N PHE A 53 12.48 3.18 -4.72
CA PHE A 53 13.46 4.13 -4.22
C PHE A 53 14.32 3.53 -3.10
N ASN A 54 13.71 2.79 -2.15
CA ASN A 54 14.47 2.10 -1.10
C ASN A 54 15.25 0.88 -1.61
N ALA A 55 14.84 0.23 -2.70
CA ALA A 55 15.64 -0.82 -3.34
C ALA A 55 16.89 -0.28 -4.07
N SER A 56 17.01 1.05 -4.20
CA SER A 56 18.20 1.70 -4.76
C SER A 56 19.15 2.24 -3.68
N GLU A 57 18.83 2.12 -2.38
CA GLU A 57 19.67 2.61 -1.27
C GLU A 57 20.18 1.53 -0.31
N ASP A 58 19.90 0.24 -0.54
CA ASP A 58 20.52 -0.85 0.24
C ASP A 58 21.10 -1.92 -0.69
N THR A 59 22.11 -1.51 -1.45
CA THR A 59 23.12 -2.41 -2.00
C THR A 59 24.46 -1.69 -1.89
N ILE A 60 24.88 -1.45 -0.66
CA ILE A 60 26.30 -1.25 -0.37
C ILE A 60 26.89 -2.66 -0.32
N ILE A 61 27.41 -3.10 -1.46
CA ILE A 61 28.29 -4.26 -1.54
C ILE A 61 29.64 -3.73 -1.05
N GLU A 62 30.02 -4.06 0.19
CA GLU A 62 31.42 -3.99 0.64
C GLU A 62 31.76 -5.27 1.40
#